data_AF-A0A6B3GCZ6-F1
#
_entry.id   AF-A0A6B3GCZ6-F1
#
_cell.length_a   1.000
_cell.length_b   1.000
_cell.length_c   1.000
_cell.angle_alpha   90.00
_cell.angle_beta   90.00
_cell.angle_gamma   90.00
#
_symmetry.space_group_name_H-M   'P 1'
#
loop_
_entity.id
_entity.type
_entity.pdbx_description
1 polymer ?
#
loop_
_entity_poly.entity_id
_entity_poly.type
_entity_poly.pdbx_seq_one_letter_code
_entity_poly.pdbx_strand_id
1 'polypeptide(L)'
;WNTRFTQLTRAARLVVAQRYLRPPSRTLAMGMSNGGYLVRWQLENHPGLYDGGVDWEGALWRADGPNLLTFLPPALRAYPRYAAGGADAEDAHRTLTAAGYPAGSEFLWPYHHQYYWDLTQR
;
A
#
# COMPACT_ATOMS: atom_id res chain seq x y z
N TRP A 1 1.46 6.75 -12.77
CA TRP A 1 2.77 6.63 -12.09
C TRP A 1 3.59 5.45 -12.60
N ASN A 2 3.01 4.26 -12.74
CA ASN A 2 3.65 3.04 -13.28
C ASN A 2 4.55 3.29 -14.50
N THR A 3 3.99 3.78 -15.61
CA THR A 3 4.75 4.11 -16.84
C THR A 3 5.88 5.11 -16.62
N ARG A 4 5.67 6.11 -15.76
CA ARG A 4 6.68 7.15 -15.47
C ARG A 4 7.85 6.57 -14.70
N PHE A 5 7.60 5.65 -13.78
CA PHE A 5 8.66 4.97 -13.03
C PHE A 5 9.49 4.05 -13.93
N THR A 6 8.86 3.35 -14.88
CA THR A 6 9.56 2.60 -15.93
C THR A 6 10.47 3.51 -16.78
N GLN A 7 9.94 4.65 -17.23
CA GLN A 7 10.68 5.64 -18.02
C GLN A 7 11.87 6.20 -17.24
N LEU A 8 11.66 6.52 -15.95
CA LEU A 8 12.71 7.01 -15.07
C LEU A 8 13.85 5.99 -14.94
N THR A 9 13.56 4.71 -14.68
CA THR A 9 14.61 3.69 -14.55
C THR A 9 15.39 3.49 -15.86
N ARG A 10 14.70 3.50 -17.01
CA ARG A 10 15.39 3.43 -18.32
C ARG A 10 16.33 4.62 -18.53
N ALA A 11 15.86 5.84 -18.25
CA ALA A 11 16.68 7.04 -18.36
C ALA A 11 17.87 7.01 -17.40
N ALA A 12 17.66 6.58 -16.14
CA ALA A 12 18.72 6.45 -15.15
C ALA A 12 19.82 5.47 -15.60
N ARG A 13 19.46 4.32 -16.19
CA ARG A 13 20.43 3.35 -16.75
C ARG A 13 21.27 3.97 -17.87
N LEU A 14 20.66 4.76 -18.75
CA LEU A 14 21.37 5.48 -19.82
C LEU A 14 22.34 6.51 -19.25
N VAL A 15 21.91 7.31 -18.27
CA VAL A 15 22.75 8.32 -17.61
C VAL A 15 23.93 7.67 -16.89
N VAL A 16 23.72 6.55 -16.19
CA VAL A 16 24.81 5.77 -15.56
C VAL A 16 25.80 5.30 -16.61
N ALA A 17 25.33 4.72 -17.71
CA ALA A 17 26.19 4.26 -18.80
C ALA A 17 27.02 5.40 -19.42
N GLN A 18 26.39 6.55 -19.67
CA GLN A 18 27.06 7.73 -20.20
C GLN A 18 28.11 8.28 -19.21
N ARG A 19 27.77 8.39 -17.92
CA ARG A 19 28.63 9.02 -16.92
C ARG A 19 29.83 8.15 -16.53
N TYR A 20 29.62 6.84 -16.44
CA TYR A 20 30.62 5.89 -15.94
C TYR A 20 31.22 5.02 -17.04
N LEU A 21 30.85 5.25 -18.31
CA LEU A 21 31.31 4.52 -19.50
C LEU A 21 31.08 3.00 -19.44
N ARG A 22 30.12 2.57 -18.61
CA ARG A 22 29.69 1.17 -18.46
C ARG A 22 28.27 1.10 -17.91
N PRO A 23 27.46 0.10 -18.31
CA PRO A 23 26.13 -0.08 -17.75
C PRO A 23 26.19 -0.38 -16.24
N PRO A 24 25.10 -0.12 -15.49
CA PRO A 24 25.01 -0.58 -14.10
C PRO A 24 25.14 -2.10 -14.02
N SER A 25 25.89 -2.60 -13.04
CA SER A 25 26.02 -4.04 -12.79
C SER A 25 24.77 -4.64 -12.20
N ARG A 26 23.99 -3.84 -11.45
CA ARG A 26 22.68 -4.19 -10.90
C ARG A 26 21.76 -2.97 -10.89
N THR A 27 20.47 -3.19 -11.06
CA THR A 27 19.40 -2.21 -10.92
C THR A 27 18.41 -2.71 -9.88
N LEU A 28 18.38 -2.07 -8.72
CA LEU A 28 17.46 -2.42 -7.62
C LEU A 28 16.43 -1.30 -7.45
N ALA A 29 15.19 -1.67 -7.13
CA ALA A 29 14.13 -0.72 -6.79
C ALA A 29 13.68 -0.89 -5.34
N MET A 30 13.51 0.20 -4.61
CA MET A 30 12.99 0.19 -3.24
C MET A 30 11.93 1.28 -3.09
N GLY A 31 10.84 0.95 -2.40
CA GLY A 31 9.77 1.90 -2.16
C GLY A 31 8.96 1.52 -0.93
N MET A 32 8.41 2.55 -0.28
CA MET A 32 7.52 2.42 0.87
C MET A 32 6.12 2.95 0.52
N SER A 33 5.05 2.40 1.10
CA SER A 33 3.67 2.85 0.87
C SER A 33 3.29 2.79 -0.62
N ASN A 34 2.81 3.87 -1.24
CA ASN A 34 2.57 3.91 -2.69
C ASN A 34 3.84 3.68 -3.53
N GLY A 35 5.03 3.93 -2.97
CA GLY A 35 6.30 3.57 -3.61
C GLY A 35 6.52 2.06 -3.66
N GLY A 36 6.13 1.32 -2.61
CA GLY A 36 6.20 -0.15 -2.57
C GLY A 36 5.32 -0.78 -3.65
N TYR A 37 4.10 -0.25 -3.81
CA TYR A 37 3.22 -0.60 -4.93
C TYR A 37 3.90 -0.43 -6.30
N LEU A 38 4.58 0.71 -6.51
CA LEU A 38 5.29 0.94 -7.77
C LEU A 38 6.41 -0.09 -7.98
N VAL A 39 7.17 -0.44 -6.93
CA VAL A 39 8.19 -1.49 -7.01
C VAL A 39 7.56 -2.82 -7.42
N ARG A 40 6.50 -3.27 -6.73
CA ARG A 40 5.79 -4.52 -7.07
C ARG A 40 5.35 -4.52 -8.52
N TRP A 41 4.66 -3.47 -8.95
CA TRP A 41 4.16 -3.36 -10.32
C TRP A 41 5.30 -3.44 -11.34
N GLN A 42 6.44 -2.79 -11.07
CA GLN A 42 7.61 -2.86 -11.96
C GLN A 42 8.20 -4.26 -12.05
N LEU A 43 8.35 -4.97 -10.93
CA LEU A 43 8.89 -6.33 -10.92
C LEU A 43 7.97 -7.31 -11.68
N GLU A 44 6.65 -7.14 -11.54
CA GLU A 44 5.66 -7.97 -12.23
C GLU A 44 5.56 -7.68 -13.73
N ASN A 45 5.67 -6.41 -14.15
CA ASN A 45 5.39 -5.98 -15.53
C ASN A 45 6.65 -5.70 -16.37
N HIS A 46 7.79 -5.46 -15.72
CA HIS A 46 9.07 -5.18 -16.36
C HIS A 46 10.22 -5.96 -15.69
N PRO A 47 10.14 -7.29 -15.54
CA PRO A 47 11.12 -8.08 -14.80
C PRO A 47 12.54 -7.97 -15.36
N GLY A 48 12.71 -7.73 -16.67
CA GLY A 48 14.04 -7.53 -17.26
C GLY A 48 14.69 -6.16 -16.99
N LEU A 49 13.97 -5.23 -16.36
CA LEU A 49 14.47 -3.89 -16.07
C LEU A 49 15.21 -3.82 -14.72
N TYR A 50 14.93 -4.76 -13.80
CA TYR A 50 15.41 -4.78 -12.42
C TYR A 50 15.99 -6.15 -12.07
N ASP A 51 17.06 -6.16 -11.26
CA ASP A 51 17.64 -7.39 -10.70
C ASP A 51 16.98 -7.79 -9.37
N GLY A 52 16.17 -6.90 -8.79
CA GLY A 52 15.43 -7.14 -7.56
C GLY A 52 14.79 -5.87 -7.02
N GLY A 53 13.99 -6.02 -5.96
CA GLY A 53 13.44 -4.86 -5.27
C GLY A 53 12.83 -5.14 -3.91
N VAL A 54 12.59 -4.07 -3.17
CA VAL A 54 11.98 -4.04 -1.85
C VAL A 54 10.66 -3.28 -1.93
N ASP A 55 9.57 -4.03 -1.85
CA ASP A 55 8.23 -3.51 -1.61
C ASP A 55 7.98 -3.47 -0.10
N TRP A 56 8.11 -2.28 0.50
CA TRP A 56 7.92 -2.07 1.94
C TRP A 56 6.54 -1.47 2.22
N GLU A 57 5.67 -2.23 2.89
CA GLU A 57 4.31 -1.75 3.24
C GLU A 57 3.54 -1.19 2.03
N GLY A 58 3.72 -1.82 0.87
CA GLY A 58 3.09 -1.41 -0.38
C GLY A 58 1.58 -1.47 -0.34
N ALA A 59 0.93 -0.39 -0.77
CA ALA A 59 -0.52 -0.41 -0.98
C ALA A 59 -0.87 -1.39 -2.12
N LEU A 60 -1.92 -2.20 -1.94
CA LEU A 60 -2.45 -3.03 -3.01
C LEU A 60 -3.54 -2.27 -3.77
N TRP A 61 -3.24 -1.83 -4.99
CA TRP A 61 -4.22 -1.21 -5.87
C TRP A 61 -4.77 -2.22 -6.87
N ARG A 62 -6.08 -2.48 -6.76
CA ARG A 62 -6.87 -3.26 -7.72
C ARG A 62 -8.02 -2.39 -8.20
N ALA A 63 -8.32 -2.38 -9.50
CA ALA A 63 -9.40 -1.55 -10.07
C ALA A 63 -10.74 -1.80 -9.36
N ASP A 64 -11.10 -3.08 -9.20
CA ASP A 64 -12.38 -3.50 -8.59
C ASP A 64 -12.23 -3.94 -7.12
N GLY A 65 -11.06 -3.67 -6.52
CA GLY A 65 -10.74 -4.06 -5.15
C GLY A 65 -10.39 -5.55 -4.96
N PRO A 66 -10.19 -5.99 -3.71
CA PRO A 66 -10.09 -5.15 -2.50
C PRO A 66 -8.91 -4.16 -2.62
N ASN A 67 -9.13 -2.91 -2.21
CA ASN A 67 -8.14 -1.83 -2.14
C ASN A 67 -8.50 -0.86 -0.99
N LEU A 68 -7.64 0.11 -0.71
CA LEU A 68 -7.84 1.07 0.40
C LEU A 68 -9.21 1.75 0.39
N LEU A 69 -9.73 2.08 -0.79
CA LEU A 69 -11.02 2.76 -0.96
C LEU A 69 -12.22 1.83 -0.76
N THR A 70 -12.04 0.51 -0.83
CA THR A 70 -13.13 -0.44 -0.61
C THR A 70 -13.24 -0.84 0.86
N PHE A 71 -12.13 -0.93 1.61
CA PHE A 71 -12.17 -1.38 3.00
C PHE A 71 -12.11 -0.26 4.04
N LEU A 72 -11.45 0.87 3.76
CA LEU A 72 -11.25 1.91 4.77
C LEU A 72 -12.54 2.70 5.08
N PRO A 73 -13.35 3.13 4.10
CA PRO A 73 -14.57 3.88 4.39
C PRO A 73 -15.58 3.17 5.30
N PRO A 74 -15.92 1.87 5.11
CA PRO A 74 -16.82 1.18 6.05
C PRO A 74 -16.20 1.04 7.44
N ALA A 75 -14.88 0.79 7.54
CA ALA A 75 -14.19 0.69 8.83
C ALA A 75 -14.21 2.02 9.61
N LEU A 76 -13.95 3.14 8.94
CA LEU A 76 -14.00 4.47 9.53
C LEU A 76 -15.39 4.84 10.07
N ARG A 77 -16.46 4.42 9.39
CA ARG A 77 -17.84 4.63 9.88
C ARG A 77 -18.22 3.69 11.02
N ALA A 78 -17.68 2.48 11.03
CA ALA A 78 -18.01 1.47 12.02
C ALA A 78 -17.22 1.64 13.33
N TYR A 79 -15.94 1.99 13.26
CA TYR A 79 -15.07 2.02 14.43
C TYR A 79 -15.57 2.90 15.59
N PRO A 80 -16.06 4.14 15.39
CA PRO A 80 -16.58 4.94 16.49
C PRO A 80 -17.77 4.31 17.20
N ARG A 81 -18.66 3.62 16.45
CA ARG A 81 -19.80 2.87 17.03
C ARG A 81 -19.33 1.66 17.84
N TYR A 82 -18.35 0.93 17.31
CA TYR A 82 -17.73 -0.19 18.02
C TYR A 82 -17.07 0.29 19.33
N ALA A 83 -16.28 1.36 19.27
CA ALA A 83 -15.54 1.90 20.41
C ALA A 83 -16.43 2.53 21.48
N ALA A 84 -17.58 3.11 21.11
CA ALA A 84 -18.56 3.65 22.05
C ALA A 84 -19.26 2.55 22.87
N GLY A 85 -19.28 1.31 22.36
CA GLY A 85 -20.01 0.20 22.98
C GLY A 85 -21.54 0.32 22.82
N GLY A 86 -22.28 -0.51 23.58
CA GLY A 86 -23.74 -0.50 23.59
C GLY A 86 -24.39 -1.40 22.54
N ALA A 87 -25.66 -1.15 22.24
CA ALA A 87 -26.49 -2.04 21.42
C ALA A 87 -25.97 -2.23 19.97
N ASP A 88 -25.29 -1.21 19.42
CA ASP A 88 -24.78 -1.22 18.04
C ASP A 88 -23.37 -1.81 17.91
N ALA A 89 -22.70 -2.14 19.02
CA ALA A 89 -21.29 -2.53 19.00
C ALA A 89 -21.04 -3.84 18.24
N GLU A 90 -21.93 -4.82 18.41
CA GLU A 90 -21.85 -6.11 17.70
C GLU A 90 -22.02 -5.94 16.18
N ASP A 91 -22.89 -5.04 15.75
CA ASP A 91 -23.07 -4.73 14.33
C ASP A 91 -21.86 -3.99 13.73
N ALA A 92 -21.33 -3.03 14.48
CA ALA A 92 -20.12 -2.33 14.11
C ALA A 92 -18.91 -3.29 14.01
N HIS A 93 -18.79 -4.24 14.94
CA HIS A 93 -17.77 -5.30 14.91
C HIS A 93 -17.88 -6.18 13.65
N ARG A 94 -19.10 -6.64 13.31
CA ARG A 94 -19.35 -7.37 12.05
C ARG A 94 -19.00 -6.55 10.81
N THR A 95 -19.23 -5.24 10.84
CA THR A 95 -18.87 -4.35 9.74
C THR A 95 -17.35 -4.22 9.58
N LEU A 96 -16.61 -4.07 10.68
CA LEU A 96 -15.15 -4.01 10.69
C LEU A 96 -14.54 -5.33 10.18
N THR A 97 -15.03 -6.46 10.69
CA THR A 97 -14.56 -7.78 10.26
C THR A 97 -14.87 -8.07 8.80
N ALA A 98 -16.06 -7.70 8.30
CA ALA A 98 -16.41 -7.78 6.88
C ALA A 98 -15.55 -6.86 5.98
N ALA A 99 -15.08 -5.72 6.52
CA ALA A 99 -14.13 -4.85 5.84
C ALA A 99 -12.69 -5.41 5.83
N GLY A 100 -12.43 -6.56 6.46
CA GLY A 100 -11.14 -7.22 6.43
C GLY A 100 -10.25 -6.97 7.65
N TYR A 101 -10.81 -6.43 8.75
CA TYR A 101 -10.11 -6.28 10.03
C TYR A 101 -10.34 -7.53 10.88
N PRO A 102 -9.38 -8.46 11.02
CA PRO A 102 -9.64 -9.80 11.55
C PRO A 102 -10.15 -9.79 12.99
N ALA A 103 -11.08 -10.70 13.31
CA ALA A 103 -11.45 -10.94 14.70
C ALA A 103 -10.22 -11.38 15.52
N GLY A 104 -10.11 -10.91 16.75
CA GLY A 104 -8.93 -11.07 17.61
C GLY A 104 -7.89 -9.94 17.47
N SER A 105 -8.06 -9.02 16.50
CA SER A 105 -7.20 -7.84 16.35
C SER A 105 -7.75 -6.57 16.99
N GLU A 106 -8.87 -6.66 17.73
CA GLU A 106 -9.61 -5.53 18.30
C GLU A 106 -8.72 -4.65 19.19
N PHE A 107 -7.79 -5.27 19.92
CA PHE A 107 -6.84 -4.56 20.78
C PHE A 107 -5.91 -3.60 20.01
N LEU A 108 -5.73 -3.81 18.70
CA LEU A 108 -4.94 -2.95 17.83
C LEU A 108 -5.77 -1.81 17.20
N TRP A 109 -7.10 -1.92 17.18
CA TRP A 109 -7.95 -0.98 16.46
C TRP A 109 -7.89 0.45 17.01
N PRO A 110 -7.83 0.71 18.33
CA PRO A 110 -7.66 2.08 18.84
C PRO A 110 -6.39 2.77 18.35
N TYR A 111 -5.27 2.04 18.38
CA TYR A 111 -4.00 2.53 17.87
C TYR A 111 -4.08 2.83 16.37
N HIS A 112 -4.59 1.89 15.57
CA HIS A 112 -4.65 2.08 14.12
C HIS A 112 -5.67 3.15 13.70
N HIS A 113 -6.80 3.25 14.41
CA HIS A 113 -7.74 4.33 14.18
C HIS A 113 -7.08 5.69 14.39
N GLN A 114 -6.41 5.87 15.54
CA GLN A 114 -5.77 7.14 15.90
C GLN A 114 -4.61 7.53 14.96
N TYR A 115 -3.78 6.56 14.56
CA TYR A 115 -2.51 6.85 13.88
C TYR A 115 -2.49 6.55 12.39
N TYR A 116 -3.46 5.79 11.86
CA TYR A 116 -3.44 5.34 10.47
C TYR A 116 -4.76 5.56 9.73
N TRP A 117 -5.91 5.37 10.37
CA TRP A 117 -7.20 5.42 9.67
C TRP A 117 -7.79 6.84 9.69
N ASP A 118 -7.97 7.44 10.86
CA ASP A 118 -8.70 8.71 11.00
C ASP A 118 -7.96 9.89 10.34
N LEU A 119 -6.63 9.83 10.29
CA LEU A 119 -5.79 10.80 9.58
C LEU A 119 -6.13 10.92 8.09
N THR A 120 -6.75 9.90 7.50
CA THR A 120 -7.13 9.90 6.07
C THR A 120 -8.41 10.68 5.77
N GLN A 121 -9.12 11.18 6.79
CA GLN A 121 -10.38 11.93 6.62
C GLN A 121 -10.20 13.45 6.42
N ARG A 122 -8.97 13.97 6.47
CA ARG A 122 -8.67 15.41 6.43
C ARG A 122 -8.23 15.90 5.06
#